data_AF-A0A9W4PWQ5-F1
#
_entry.id   AF-A0A9W4PWQ5-F1
#
_cell.length_a   1.000
_cell.length_b   1.000
_cell.length_c   1.000
_cell.angle_alpha   90.00
_cell.angle_beta   90.00
_cell.angle_gamma   90.00
#
_symmetry.space_group_name_H-M   'P 1'
#
loop_
_entity.id
_entity.type
_entity.pdbx_description
1 polymer ?
#
loop_
_entity_poly.entity_id
_entity_poly.type
_entity_poly.pdbx_seq_one_letter_code
_entity_poly.pdbx_strand_id
1 'polypeptide(L)'
;MADRIILQTNGAVDHALREAGSLEGWQEHIGRYAVGNSRLVLSLSMAFAAPLLYPTGAESGGFHLRGASSTGKSTALVVAGSAWGGGGIRGYVRTWRATSNGLEGVAAMHCDCLLCLDEMGQVDGRDAGQIAYMLANGVGKARATRTGEARPPAEWRLLFLSSGELSLADKIAEDGRGRKVAAGQQVRIVDIPADAGAGLGLFENLHGFPSADAFARHLKMAAGEHYGHPSRAFLRTLVDNFDAIAPVVKGYVEEFLAENCPNDADGQVSRVAARFALVAAAGEMATTAGVVPWDPGEATGAAARCFQDWLSARGGIEPAEENEGIATVRRFIELHGTSRFEAIGDLAPKDSMGFPVDQRVLNRVGFRRRAEIGGIEYLVLPEAWRTEVCVGLDPASVAKMLARRGYLMTGGDGKPQVKTRLPNFQNAVRCYVIKPGILGEAEHTLGAEVFA
;
A
#
# COMPACT_ATOMS: atom_id res chain seq x y z
N MET A 1 45.79 -0.19 20.99
CA MET A 1 44.94 -1.19 21.69
C MET A 1 43.51 -0.77 21.43
N ALA A 2 42.68 -1.64 20.85
CA ALA A 2 41.25 -1.32 20.71
C ALA A 2 40.62 -1.35 22.11
N ASP A 3 40.00 -0.25 22.54
CA ASP A 3 39.38 -0.16 23.86
C ASP A 3 38.27 -1.22 23.99
N ARG A 4 38.35 -2.01 25.06
CA ARG A 4 37.38 -3.06 25.34
C ARG A 4 36.08 -2.41 25.82
N ILE A 5 35.11 -2.25 24.91
CA ILE A 5 33.76 -1.81 25.26
C ILE A 5 33.03 -2.97 25.96
N ILE A 6 32.63 -2.77 27.21
CA ILE A 6 31.82 -3.73 27.99
C ILE A 6 30.39 -3.20 28.08
N LEU A 7 29.46 -3.89 27.43
CA LEU A 7 28.03 -3.60 27.53
C LEU A 7 27.45 -4.32 28.76
N GLN A 8 27.01 -3.57 29.77
CA GLN A 8 26.31 -4.09 30.94
C GLN A 8 24.82 -3.80 30.82
N THR A 9 23.99 -4.86 30.81
CA THR A 9 22.53 -4.78 30.73
C THR A 9 21.89 -5.55 31.87
N ASN A 10 20.67 -5.16 32.28
CA ASN A 10 19.94 -5.78 33.40
C ASN A 10 19.46 -7.22 33.11
N GLY A 11 19.74 -7.77 31.92
CA GLY A 11 19.43 -9.13 31.48
C GLY A 11 20.00 -9.39 30.09
N ALA A 12 20.02 -10.66 29.65
CA ALA A 12 20.47 -10.98 28.30
C ALA A 12 19.56 -10.32 27.25
N VAL A 13 20.13 -9.46 26.40
CA VAL A 13 19.44 -8.94 25.22
C VAL A 13 19.42 -10.05 24.18
N ASP A 14 18.31 -10.77 24.06
CA ASP A 14 18.15 -11.78 23.01
C ASP A 14 18.03 -11.09 21.63
N HIS A 15 19.16 -10.89 20.97
CA HIS A 15 19.24 -10.29 19.64
C HIS A 15 19.33 -11.35 18.54
N ALA A 16 18.73 -11.04 17.38
CA ALA A 16 18.72 -11.94 16.23
C ALA A 16 19.95 -11.81 15.32
N LEU A 17 20.87 -10.87 15.60
CA LEU A 17 22.05 -10.55 14.77
C LEU A 17 23.20 -11.58 14.85
N ARG A 18 22.88 -12.88 14.84
CA ARG A 18 23.86 -13.99 14.89
C ARG A 18 24.41 -14.30 13.50
N GLU A 19 25.51 -15.04 13.43
CA GLU A 19 26.08 -15.57 12.18
C GLU A 19 26.13 -17.10 12.23
N ALA A 20 25.93 -17.74 11.07
CA ALA A 20 26.22 -19.15 10.84
C ALA A 20 26.52 -19.35 9.35
N GLY A 21 27.41 -20.30 9.05
CA GLY A 21 27.85 -20.57 7.69
C GLY A 21 28.92 -19.59 7.19
N SER A 22 28.78 -19.14 5.95
CA SER A 22 29.66 -18.15 5.31
C SER A 22 28.87 -17.29 4.31
N LEU A 23 29.49 -16.20 3.83
CA LEU A 23 28.91 -15.37 2.78
C LEU A 23 28.77 -16.15 1.47
N GLU A 24 29.78 -16.93 1.10
CA GLU A 24 29.81 -17.72 -0.14
C GLU A 24 28.69 -18.77 -0.13
N GLY A 25 28.52 -19.48 0.99
CA GLY A 25 27.42 -20.44 1.14
C GLY A 25 26.05 -19.75 1.11
N TRP A 26 25.94 -18.54 1.68
CA TRP A 26 24.72 -17.75 1.56
C TRP A 26 24.43 -17.36 0.10
N GLN A 27 25.44 -16.93 -0.65
CA GLN A 27 25.31 -16.57 -2.07
C GLN A 27 24.93 -17.80 -2.92
N GLU A 28 25.54 -18.95 -2.65
CA GLU A 28 25.30 -20.21 -3.36
C GLU A 28 23.93 -20.83 -3.06
N HIS A 29 23.44 -20.72 -1.83
CA HIS A 29 22.19 -21.40 -1.42
C HIS A 29 20.98 -20.48 -1.29
N ILE A 30 21.17 -19.16 -1.33
CA ILE A 30 20.09 -18.17 -1.18
C ILE A 30 20.21 -17.08 -2.23
N GLY A 31 21.33 -16.35 -2.26
CA GLY A 31 21.50 -15.15 -3.08
C GLY A 31 21.25 -15.36 -4.57
N ARG A 32 21.82 -16.42 -5.17
CA ARG A 32 21.66 -16.73 -6.60
C ARG A 32 20.24 -17.11 -7.01
N TYR A 33 19.44 -17.61 -6.07
CA TYR A 33 18.08 -18.07 -6.32
C TYR A 33 17.05 -16.93 -6.26
N ALA A 34 17.47 -15.74 -5.85
CA ALA A 34 16.64 -14.56 -5.98
C ALA A 34 16.51 -14.12 -7.45
N VAL A 35 17.55 -14.33 -8.28
CA VAL A 35 17.58 -13.85 -9.67
C VAL A 35 16.40 -14.39 -10.47
N GLY A 36 15.66 -13.49 -11.12
CA GLY A 36 14.45 -13.82 -11.86
C GLY A 36 13.24 -14.08 -10.97
N ASN A 37 13.28 -13.76 -9.67
CA ASN A 37 12.14 -13.78 -8.75
C ASN A 37 11.93 -12.40 -8.12
N SER A 38 11.06 -11.56 -8.69
CA SER A 38 10.93 -10.13 -8.33
C SER A 38 10.68 -9.88 -6.85
N ARG A 39 9.85 -10.71 -6.20
CA ARG A 39 9.54 -10.56 -4.77
C ARG A 39 10.72 -10.96 -3.89
N LEU A 40 11.52 -11.95 -4.27
CA LEU A 40 12.71 -12.35 -3.52
C LEU A 40 13.81 -11.27 -3.63
N VAL A 41 14.06 -10.78 -4.84
CA VAL A 41 15.03 -9.70 -5.09
C VAL A 41 14.63 -8.44 -4.32
N LEU A 42 13.37 -8.02 -4.39
CA LEU A 42 12.87 -6.88 -3.62
C LEU A 42 13.08 -7.09 -2.11
N SER A 43 12.70 -8.26 -1.60
CA SER A 43 12.80 -8.58 -0.17
C SER A 43 14.24 -8.56 0.34
N LEU A 44 15.19 -9.08 -0.44
CA LEU A 44 16.62 -9.01 -0.11
C LEU A 44 17.16 -7.59 -0.24
N SER A 45 16.77 -6.86 -1.29
CA SER A 45 17.19 -5.48 -1.50
C SER A 45 16.73 -4.58 -0.35
N MET A 46 15.55 -4.83 0.23
CA MET A 46 15.09 -4.15 1.44
C MET A 46 16.01 -4.36 2.64
N ALA A 47 16.65 -5.52 2.76
CA ALA A 47 17.62 -5.79 3.83
C ALA A 47 18.81 -4.85 3.76
N PHE A 48 19.24 -4.50 2.54
CA PHE A 48 20.33 -3.57 2.26
C PHE A 48 19.89 -2.11 2.24
N ALA A 49 18.60 -1.82 2.03
CA ALA A 49 18.08 -0.46 2.01
C ALA A 49 17.93 0.17 3.41
N ALA A 50 17.66 -0.65 4.44
CA ALA A 50 17.51 -0.18 5.82
C ALA A 50 18.69 0.69 6.34
N PRO A 51 19.97 0.31 6.15
CA PRO A 51 21.10 1.13 6.61
C PRO A 51 21.33 2.39 5.77
N LEU A 52 20.69 2.52 4.61
CA LEU A 52 20.78 3.71 3.77
C LEU A 52 19.85 4.82 4.24
N LEU A 53 18.89 4.54 5.13
CA LEU A 53 17.93 5.54 5.59
C LEU A 53 18.62 6.72 6.30
N TYR A 54 19.67 6.46 7.09
CA TYR A 54 20.41 7.52 7.78
C TYR A 54 21.15 8.47 6.85
N PRO A 55 22.09 7.99 6.00
CA PRO A 55 22.88 8.87 5.13
C PRO A 55 22.00 9.61 4.11
N THR A 56 20.86 9.04 3.71
CA THR A 56 19.96 9.66 2.72
C THR A 56 18.87 10.54 3.34
N GLY A 57 18.68 10.48 4.66
CA GLY A 57 17.57 11.14 5.33
C GLY A 57 16.19 10.57 4.95
N ALA A 58 16.14 9.37 4.39
CA ALA A 58 14.90 8.73 3.99
C ALA A 58 14.05 8.28 5.19
N GLU A 59 12.72 8.32 5.01
CA GLU A 59 11.76 7.97 6.06
C GLU A 59 11.67 6.46 6.29
N SER A 60 11.36 6.07 7.54
CA SER A 60 10.93 4.71 7.86
C SER A 60 9.66 4.33 7.11
N GLY A 61 9.47 3.04 6.87
CA GLY A 61 8.30 2.53 6.18
C GLY A 61 8.41 1.04 5.91
N GLY A 62 7.48 0.50 5.13
CA GLY A 62 7.51 -0.92 4.85
C GLY A 62 6.77 -1.35 3.61
N PHE A 63 6.98 -2.60 3.28
CA PHE A 63 6.24 -3.33 2.25
C PHE A 63 5.49 -4.47 2.91
N HIS A 64 4.27 -4.71 2.46
CA HIS A 64 3.44 -5.81 2.93
C HIS A 64 3.13 -6.73 1.75
N LEU A 65 3.64 -7.97 1.81
CA LEU A 65 3.31 -9.02 0.87
C LEU A 65 1.90 -9.52 1.20
N ARG A 66 0.94 -9.21 0.33
CA ARG A 66 -0.48 -9.56 0.49
C ARG A 66 -0.89 -10.65 -0.47
N GLY A 67 -1.50 -11.71 0.03
CA GLY A 67 -2.12 -12.73 -0.82
C GLY A 67 -2.50 -13.98 -0.07
N ALA A 68 -3.15 -14.91 -0.77
CA ALA A 68 -3.64 -16.17 -0.20
C ALA A 68 -2.54 -16.93 0.57
N SER A 69 -2.96 -17.76 1.52
CA SER A 69 -2.06 -18.65 2.25
C SER A 69 -1.22 -19.53 1.31
N SER A 70 -0.07 -20.00 1.79
CA SER A 70 0.81 -20.92 1.04
C SER A 70 1.37 -20.39 -0.29
N THR A 71 1.41 -19.07 -0.48
CA THR A 71 1.99 -18.41 -1.67
C THR A 71 3.49 -18.16 -1.58
N GLY A 72 4.15 -18.44 -0.45
CA GLY A 72 5.60 -18.22 -0.28
C GLY A 72 6.00 -16.94 0.46
N LYS A 73 5.04 -16.13 0.93
CA LYS A 73 5.28 -14.88 1.68
C LYS A 73 6.28 -15.02 2.84
N SER A 74 6.06 -16.00 3.72
CA SER A 74 6.95 -16.23 4.86
C SER A 74 8.33 -16.72 4.43
N THR A 75 8.47 -17.35 3.26
CA THR A 75 9.78 -17.68 2.68
C THR A 75 10.54 -16.41 2.33
N ALA A 76 9.89 -15.43 1.70
CA ALA A 76 10.53 -14.14 1.39
C ALA A 76 11.01 -13.41 2.65
N LEU A 77 10.23 -13.43 3.74
CA LEU A 77 10.65 -12.89 5.05
C LEU A 77 11.87 -13.60 5.61
N VAL A 78 11.90 -14.94 5.55
CA VAL A 78 13.03 -15.74 6.06
C VAL A 78 14.30 -15.46 5.24
N VAL A 79 14.17 -15.42 3.91
CA VAL A 79 15.28 -15.11 3.01
C VAL A 79 15.81 -13.70 3.26
N ALA A 80 14.95 -12.68 3.36
CA ALA A 80 15.35 -11.31 3.66
C ALA A 80 16.02 -11.18 5.04
N GLY A 81 15.43 -11.80 6.06
CA GLY A 81 15.96 -11.79 7.42
C GLY A 81 17.33 -12.46 7.55
N SER A 82 17.60 -13.49 6.74
CA SER A 82 18.88 -14.19 6.74
C SER A 82 20.08 -13.29 6.40
N ALA A 83 19.88 -12.16 5.72
CA ALA A 83 20.95 -11.19 5.47
C ALA A 83 21.53 -10.60 6.77
N TRP A 84 20.67 -10.37 7.77
CA TRP A 84 21.01 -9.74 9.05
C TRP A 84 21.34 -10.71 10.16
N GLY A 85 20.65 -11.86 10.21
CA GLY A 85 20.95 -12.89 11.19
C GLY A 85 19.94 -14.02 11.22
N GLY A 86 19.84 -14.70 12.36
CA GLY A 86 19.09 -15.94 12.47
C GLY A 86 19.22 -16.61 13.84
N GLY A 87 18.97 -17.92 13.84
CA GLY A 87 18.97 -18.76 15.04
C GLY A 87 17.60 -18.89 15.71
N GLY A 88 17.43 -19.98 16.48
CA GLY A 88 16.14 -20.35 17.06
C GLY A 88 15.13 -20.82 16.00
N ILE A 89 13.90 -21.10 16.44
CA ILE A 89 12.87 -21.73 15.59
C ILE A 89 12.41 -20.82 14.43
N ARG A 90 12.44 -19.50 14.63
CA ARG A 90 11.94 -18.51 13.66
C ARG A 90 13.04 -17.73 12.94
N GLY A 91 14.31 -18.03 13.24
CA GLY A 91 15.43 -17.23 12.75
C GLY A 91 15.28 -15.76 13.13
N TYR A 92 15.48 -14.90 12.13
CA TYR A 92 15.38 -13.45 12.27
C TYR A 92 13.94 -12.92 12.34
N VAL A 93 12.97 -13.70 11.85
CA VAL A 93 11.58 -13.25 11.68
C VAL A 93 10.89 -13.06 13.04
N ARG A 94 10.09 -12.00 13.13
CA ARG A 94 9.23 -11.67 14.27
C ARG A 94 7.76 -11.83 13.87
N THR A 95 6.88 -11.89 14.86
CA THR A 95 5.43 -12.04 14.61
C THR A 95 4.70 -10.75 14.92
N TRP A 96 3.64 -10.51 14.15
CA TRP A 96 2.66 -9.48 14.49
C TRP A 96 1.97 -9.74 15.81
N ARG A 97 1.86 -10.99 16.26
CA ARG A 97 1.23 -11.36 17.54
C ARG A 97 2.05 -10.89 18.75
N ALA A 98 1.96 -9.59 19.00
CA ALA A 98 2.63 -8.88 20.07
C ALA A 98 1.80 -7.65 20.45
N THR A 99 1.97 -7.15 21.67
CA THR A 99 1.41 -5.85 22.05
C THR A 99 2.19 -4.72 21.39
N SER A 100 1.58 -3.54 21.20
CA SER A 100 2.29 -2.36 20.65
C SER A 100 3.57 -2.06 21.41
N ASN A 101 3.55 -2.16 22.75
CA ASN A 101 4.74 -1.97 23.59
C ASN A 101 5.82 -3.02 23.34
N GLY A 102 5.42 -4.27 23.06
CA GLY A 102 6.36 -5.33 22.69
C GLY A 102 7.07 -4.99 21.38
N LEU A 103 6.33 -4.50 20.39
CA LEU A 103 6.90 -4.10 19.10
C LEU A 103 7.70 -2.81 19.16
N GLU A 104 7.45 -1.89 20.10
CA GLU A 104 8.35 -0.74 20.36
C GLU A 104 9.77 -1.22 20.69
N GLY A 105 9.90 -2.19 21.60
CA GLY A 105 11.19 -2.77 21.97
C GLY A 105 11.86 -3.51 20.82
N VAL A 106 11.07 -4.24 20.03
CA VAL A 106 11.58 -4.92 18.82
C VAL A 106 12.07 -3.89 17.79
N ALA A 107 11.31 -2.83 17.53
CA ALA A 107 11.66 -1.79 16.58
C ALA A 107 12.97 -1.08 16.96
N ALA A 108 13.15 -0.75 18.26
CA ALA A 108 14.39 -0.17 18.76
C ALA A 108 15.61 -1.07 18.53
N MET A 109 15.44 -2.41 18.61
CA MET A 109 16.52 -3.37 18.30
C MET A 109 16.80 -3.54 16.80
N HIS A 110 15.97 -2.97 15.92
CA HIS A 110 16.10 -3.04 14.47
C HIS A 110 16.33 -1.65 13.85
N CYS A 111 16.82 -0.67 14.61
CA CYS A 111 17.23 0.61 14.04
C CYS A 111 18.34 0.39 13.00
N ASP A 112 18.15 0.96 11.81
CA ASP A 112 18.97 0.79 10.61
C ASP A 112 19.10 -0.65 10.12
N CYS A 113 18.21 -1.53 10.59
CA CYS A 113 18.09 -2.92 10.17
C CYS A 113 16.71 -3.15 9.55
N LEU A 114 16.59 -4.20 8.72
CA LEU A 114 15.28 -4.64 8.25
C LEU A 114 14.52 -5.30 9.40
N LEU A 115 13.24 -5.02 9.58
CA LEU A 115 12.37 -5.77 10.50
C LEU A 115 11.41 -6.68 9.70
N CYS A 116 11.51 -8.00 9.89
CA CYS A 116 10.60 -8.95 9.23
C CYS A 116 9.44 -9.34 10.16
N LEU A 117 8.20 -9.05 9.77
CA LEU A 117 6.99 -9.31 10.56
C LEU A 117 6.03 -10.26 9.83
N ASP A 118 5.89 -11.47 10.35
CA ASP A 118 5.04 -12.50 9.77
C ASP A 118 3.65 -12.53 10.42
N GLU A 119 2.64 -12.79 9.57
CA GLU A 119 1.26 -13.10 9.93
C GLU A 119 0.47 -11.94 10.57
N MET A 120 0.27 -10.84 9.82
CA MET A 120 -0.56 -9.70 10.26
C MET A 120 -2.00 -10.10 10.63
N GLY A 121 -2.51 -11.22 10.11
CA GLY A 121 -3.84 -11.73 10.46
C GLY A 121 -4.02 -12.05 11.95
N GLN A 122 -2.93 -12.25 12.71
CA GLN A 122 -2.97 -12.60 14.14
C GLN A 122 -3.22 -11.44 15.11
N VAL A 123 -3.28 -10.19 14.62
CA VAL A 123 -3.65 -9.01 15.42
C VAL A 123 -5.02 -8.48 14.98
N ASP A 124 -5.71 -7.76 15.85
CA ASP A 124 -6.93 -7.05 15.44
C ASP A 124 -6.61 -5.85 14.54
N GLY A 125 -7.60 -5.39 13.79
CA GLY A 125 -7.42 -4.32 12.82
C GLY A 125 -6.93 -3.01 13.44
N ARG A 126 -7.43 -2.66 14.63
CA ARG A 126 -7.01 -1.43 15.31
C ARG A 126 -5.53 -1.48 15.67
N ASP A 127 -5.09 -2.57 16.28
CA ASP A 127 -3.72 -2.74 16.73
C ASP A 127 -2.77 -2.82 15.52
N ALA A 128 -3.17 -3.51 14.45
CA ALA A 128 -2.42 -3.56 13.19
C ALA A 128 -2.13 -2.14 12.66
N GLY A 129 -3.16 -1.29 12.58
CA GLY A 129 -3.03 0.09 12.13
C GLY A 129 -2.14 0.96 13.03
N GLN A 130 -2.25 0.79 14.34
CA GLN A 130 -1.42 1.53 15.30
C GLN A 130 0.05 1.12 15.23
N ILE A 131 0.32 -0.19 15.17
CA ILE A 131 1.67 -0.76 15.04
C ILE A 131 2.30 -0.29 13.73
N ALA A 132 1.59 -0.43 12.61
CA ALA A 132 2.02 0.02 11.29
C ALA A 132 2.47 1.49 11.30
N TYR A 133 1.63 2.36 11.86
CA TYR A 133 1.90 3.79 11.94
C TYR A 133 3.08 4.11 12.85
N MET A 134 3.16 3.45 14.01
CA MET A 134 4.26 3.60 14.95
C MET A 134 5.60 3.21 14.32
N LEU A 135 5.67 2.05 13.66
CA LEU A 135 6.88 1.58 12.98
C LEU A 135 7.36 2.57 11.92
N ALA A 136 6.45 3.07 11.09
CA ALA A 136 6.77 4.01 10.02
C ALA A 136 7.07 5.44 10.48
N ASN A 137 6.65 5.83 11.69
CA ASN A 137 6.99 7.13 12.26
C ASN A 137 8.32 7.14 13.00
N GLY A 138 8.82 5.97 13.41
CA GLY A 138 10.12 5.88 14.08
C GLY A 138 10.11 6.25 15.55
N VAL A 139 8.95 6.38 16.21
CA VAL A 139 8.86 6.87 17.59
C VAL A 139 7.85 6.06 18.40
N GLY A 140 8.27 5.62 19.59
CA GLY A 140 7.42 4.94 20.56
C GLY A 140 6.50 5.89 21.33
N LYS A 141 5.54 5.32 22.07
CA LYS A 141 4.58 6.13 22.83
C LYS A 141 5.25 6.85 24.00
N ALA A 142 5.05 8.16 24.08
CA ALA A 142 5.48 8.96 25.23
C ALA A 142 4.79 8.49 26.52
N ARG A 143 5.56 8.40 27.61
CA ARG A 143 5.07 7.97 28.94
C ARG A 143 5.60 8.89 30.03
N ALA A 144 4.84 9.05 31.10
CA ALA A 144 5.36 9.70 32.30
C ALA A 144 6.27 8.73 33.09
N THR A 145 7.29 9.28 33.74
CA THR A 145 8.08 8.61 34.78
C THR A 145 7.26 8.52 36.07
N ARG A 146 7.78 7.79 37.06
CA ARG A 146 7.16 7.72 38.40
C ARG A 146 7.08 9.09 39.10
N THR A 147 7.90 10.06 38.68
CA THR A 147 7.91 11.44 39.20
C THR A 147 6.98 12.38 38.43
N GLY A 148 6.27 11.89 37.39
CA GLY A 148 5.36 12.69 36.57
C GLY A 148 6.04 13.42 35.40
N GLU A 149 7.36 13.32 35.27
CA GLU A 149 8.12 13.90 34.15
C GLU A 149 7.94 13.06 32.88
N ALA A 150 8.05 13.66 31.69
CA ALA A 150 7.98 12.90 30.44
C ALA A 150 9.26 12.07 30.25
N ARG A 151 9.12 10.74 30.14
CA ARG A 151 10.18 9.84 29.72
C ARG A 151 10.41 10.04 28.22
N PRO A 152 11.66 10.26 27.77
CA PRO A 152 11.98 10.29 26.34
C PRO A 152 11.48 9.02 25.65
N PRO A 153 10.69 9.13 24.56
CA PRO A 153 10.25 7.96 23.81
C PRO A 153 11.46 7.28 23.15
N ALA A 154 11.34 5.97 22.90
CA ALA A 154 12.32 5.29 22.06
C ALA A 154 12.16 5.79 20.62
N GLU A 155 13.28 5.99 19.93
CA GLU A 155 13.34 6.39 18.54
C GLU A 155 14.06 5.32 17.72
N TRP A 156 13.64 5.16 16.47
CA TRP A 156 14.25 4.24 15.52
C TRP A 156 14.03 4.71 14.09
N ARG A 157 14.87 4.18 13.20
CA ARG A 157 14.72 4.31 11.76
C ARG A 157 14.81 2.92 11.18
N LEU A 158 13.79 2.45 10.48
CA LEU A 158 13.82 1.09 9.94
C LEU A 158 12.96 0.96 8.69
N LEU A 159 13.31 -0.04 7.88
CA LEU A 159 12.38 -0.63 6.93
C LEU A 159 11.79 -1.90 7.55
N PHE A 160 10.53 -2.18 7.27
CA PHE A 160 9.93 -3.45 7.65
C PHE A 160 9.29 -4.16 6.46
N LEU A 161 9.50 -5.47 6.38
CA LEU A 161 8.83 -6.35 5.43
C LEU A 161 7.80 -7.16 6.21
N SER A 162 6.55 -7.12 5.75
CA SER A 162 5.41 -7.74 6.42
C SER A 162 4.73 -8.75 5.50
N SER A 163 4.03 -9.74 6.07
CA SER A 163 3.20 -10.71 5.33
C SER A 163 1.78 -10.79 5.89
N GLY A 164 0.81 -11.07 5.01
CA GLY A 164 -0.59 -11.27 5.41
C GLY A 164 -1.48 -11.70 4.25
N GLU A 165 -2.71 -12.11 4.58
CA GLU A 165 -3.73 -12.43 3.58
C GLU A 165 -4.49 -11.18 3.12
N LEU A 166 -4.69 -10.24 4.04
CA LEU A 166 -5.43 -9.00 3.84
C LEU A 166 -4.48 -7.81 3.76
N SER A 167 -4.88 -6.76 3.05
CA SER A 167 -4.16 -5.48 3.12
C SER A 167 -4.32 -4.88 4.51
N LEU A 168 -3.47 -3.91 4.87
CA LEU A 168 -3.67 -3.15 6.11
C LEU A 168 -5.06 -2.49 6.13
N ALA A 169 -5.52 -1.99 4.98
CA ALA A 169 -6.82 -1.35 4.85
C ALA A 169 -7.97 -2.32 5.09
N ASP A 170 -7.94 -3.49 4.45
CA ASP A 170 -8.94 -4.55 4.64
C ASP A 170 -8.93 -5.03 6.09
N LYS A 171 -7.75 -5.18 6.68
CA LYS A 171 -7.59 -5.63 8.06
C LYS A 171 -8.19 -4.64 9.08
N ILE A 172 -8.03 -3.34 8.85
CA ILE A 172 -8.65 -2.31 9.69
C ILE A 172 -10.18 -2.27 9.49
N ALA A 173 -10.65 -2.58 8.28
CA ALA A 173 -12.07 -2.61 7.97
C ALA A 173 -12.82 -3.82 8.57
N GLU A 174 -12.15 -4.92 8.89
CA GLU A 174 -12.76 -6.14 9.47
C GLU A 174 -13.62 -5.87 10.71
N ASP A 175 -13.26 -4.88 11.53
CA ASP A 175 -13.98 -4.57 12.78
C ASP A 175 -15.40 -3.99 12.56
N GLY A 176 -15.79 -3.70 11.31
CA GLY A 176 -17.13 -3.20 10.96
C GLY A 176 -17.46 -1.80 11.48
N ARG A 177 -16.53 -1.14 12.17
CA ARG A 177 -16.70 0.19 12.79
C ARG A 177 -16.53 1.36 11.81
N GLY A 178 -16.45 1.09 10.50
CA GLY A 178 -16.24 2.11 9.47
C GLY A 178 -14.94 2.89 9.63
N ARG A 179 -13.95 2.34 10.32
CA ARG A 179 -12.63 2.96 10.45
C ARG A 179 -11.94 2.89 9.10
N LYS A 180 -11.73 4.05 8.47
CA LYS A 180 -10.93 4.15 7.26
C LYS A 180 -9.48 4.44 7.62
N VAL A 181 -8.57 3.80 6.90
CA VAL A 181 -7.15 4.14 6.95
C VAL A 181 -7.00 5.50 6.27
N ALA A 182 -6.38 6.47 6.95
CA ALA A 182 -6.09 7.74 6.31
C ALA A 182 -5.13 7.51 5.13
N ALA A 183 -5.32 8.20 4.01
CA ALA A 183 -4.44 8.12 2.84
C ALA A 183 -2.93 8.21 3.18
N GLY A 184 -2.57 9.09 4.12
CA GLY A 184 -1.19 9.25 4.61
C GLY A 184 -0.64 8.04 5.38
N GLN A 185 -1.49 7.13 5.86
CA GLN A 185 -1.09 5.87 6.49
C GLN A 185 -0.91 4.75 5.45
N GLN A 186 -1.70 4.76 4.36
CA GLN A 186 -1.58 3.77 3.27
C GLN A 186 -0.25 3.91 2.50
N VAL A 187 0.31 5.11 2.36
CA VAL A 187 1.61 5.29 1.68
C VAL A 187 2.80 4.81 2.51
N ARG A 188 2.63 4.55 3.81
CA ARG A 188 3.71 4.13 4.71
C ARG A 188 3.91 2.61 4.73
N ILE A 189 2.86 1.84 4.42
CA ILE A 189 2.91 0.39 4.17
C ILE A 189 2.43 0.15 2.75
N VAL A 190 3.33 -0.22 1.87
CA VAL A 190 2.99 -0.50 0.47
C VAL A 190 2.56 -1.96 0.35
N ASP A 191 1.27 -2.17 0.10
CA ASP A 191 0.67 -3.49 -0.10
C ASP A 191 0.99 -4.04 -1.50
N ILE A 192 1.96 -4.96 -1.59
CA ILE A 192 2.35 -5.62 -2.85
C ILE A 192 1.61 -6.96 -2.97
N PRO A 193 0.98 -7.26 -4.12
CA PRO A 193 0.49 -8.60 -4.42
C PRO A 193 1.63 -9.64 -4.30
N ALA A 194 1.48 -10.58 -3.38
CA ALA A 194 2.46 -11.62 -3.13
C ALA A 194 2.64 -12.53 -4.35
N ASP A 195 1.55 -12.84 -5.06
CA ASP A 195 1.61 -13.60 -6.31
C ASP A 195 2.30 -12.77 -7.40
N ALA A 196 3.33 -13.34 -8.02
CA ALA A 196 4.09 -12.72 -9.09
C ALA A 196 3.44 -12.90 -10.49
N GLY A 197 2.31 -13.60 -10.57
CA GLY A 197 1.54 -13.81 -11.79
C GLY A 197 2.08 -14.92 -12.69
N ALA A 198 3.04 -15.71 -12.21
CA ALA A 198 3.64 -16.83 -12.94
C ALA A 198 2.97 -18.18 -12.67
N GLY A 199 1.90 -18.22 -11.87
CA GLY A 199 1.23 -19.46 -11.45
C GLY A 199 2.01 -20.28 -10.41
N LEU A 200 3.04 -19.68 -9.80
CA LEU A 200 3.94 -20.31 -8.83
C LEU A 200 3.91 -19.59 -7.47
N GLY A 201 2.86 -18.80 -7.22
CA GLY A 201 2.75 -17.93 -6.05
C GLY A 201 3.77 -16.80 -6.12
N LEU A 202 4.57 -16.64 -5.07
CA LEU A 202 5.58 -15.58 -4.95
C LEU A 202 6.73 -15.71 -5.94
N PHE A 203 6.93 -16.88 -6.52
CA PHE A 203 8.06 -17.17 -7.40
C PHE A 203 7.67 -16.97 -8.87
N GLU A 204 8.65 -16.62 -9.69
CA GLU A 204 8.60 -16.65 -11.16
C GLU A 204 9.52 -17.72 -11.74
N ASN A 205 10.62 -18.05 -11.04
CA ASN A 205 11.60 -19.04 -11.46
C ASN A 205 11.94 -20.00 -10.32
N LEU A 206 11.75 -21.30 -10.56
CA LEU A 206 12.07 -22.35 -9.59
C LEU A 206 13.51 -22.86 -9.70
N HIS A 207 14.34 -22.36 -10.61
CA HIS A 207 15.75 -22.77 -10.76
C HIS A 207 15.99 -24.30 -10.79
N GLY A 208 15.09 -25.03 -11.45
CA GLY A 208 15.16 -26.50 -11.58
C GLY A 208 14.60 -27.29 -10.39
N PHE A 209 14.09 -26.64 -9.34
CA PHE A 209 13.34 -27.33 -8.28
C PHE A 209 11.99 -27.85 -8.82
N PRO A 210 11.52 -29.02 -8.34
CA PRO A 210 10.35 -29.70 -8.89
C PRO A 210 9.01 -29.01 -8.56
N SER A 211 8.99 -28.12 -7.58
CA SER A 211 7.79 -27.37 -7.17
C SER A 211 8.14 -26.11 -6.38
N ALA A 212 7.20 -25.18 -6.31
CA ALA A 212 7.30 -23.99 -5.45
C ALA A 212 7.50 -24.35 -3.96
N ASP A 213 6.88 -25.42 -3.48
CA ASP A 213 7.09 -25.94 -2.12
C ASP A 213 8.52 -26.44 -1.91
N ALA A 214 9.05 -27.24 -2.84
CA ALA A 214 10.42 -27.75 -2.76
C ALA A 214 11.44 -26.60 -2.76
N PHE A 215 11.22 -25.60 -3.60
CA PHE A 215 12.05 -24.40 -3.65
C PHE A 215 11.97 -23.59 -2.36
N ALA A 216 10.77 -23.34 -1.84
CA ALA A 216 10.55 -22.64 -0.58
C ALA A 216 11.22 -23.35 0.61
N ARG A 217 11.13 -24.69 0.68
CA ARG A 217 11.80 -25.48 1.71
C ARG A 217 13.32 -25.38 1.60
N HIS A 218 13.87 -25.45 0.40
CA HIS A 218 15.30 -25.27 0.18
C HIS A 218 15.78 -23.93 0.73
N LEU A 219 15.13 -22.82 0.34
CA LEU A 219 15.49 -21.48 0.80
C LEU A 219 15.40 -21.33 2.32
N LYS A 220 14.36 -21.90 2.96
CA LYS A 220 14.21 -21.86 4.42
C LYS A 220 15.28 -22.67 5.14
N MET A 221 15.66 -23.85 4.63
CA MET A 221 16.73 -24.66 5.21
C MET A 221 18.07 -23.94 5.07
N ALA A 222 18.39 -23.44 3.87
CA ALA A 222 19.59 -22.67 3.61
C ALA A 222 19.69 -21.44 4.53
N ALA A 223 18.59 -20.70 4.72
CA ALA A 223 18.54 -19.56 5.64
C ALA A 223 18.70 -19.93 7.12
N GLY A 224 18.53 -21.20 7.48
CA GLY A 224 18.83 -21.73 8.82
C GLY A 224 20.31 -22.12 9.01
N GLU A 225 21.05 -22.34 7.92
CA GLU A 225 22.44 -22.78 7.92
C GLU A 225 23.41 -21.65 7.59
N HIS A 226 22.99 -20.73 6.72
CA HIS A 226 23.77 -19.58 6.24
C HIS A 226 22.98 -18.29 6.53
N TYR A 227 23.44 -17.50 7.49
CA TYR A 227 22.80 -16.23 7.84
C TYR A 227 23.76 -15.22 8.51
N GLY A 228 23.41 -13.94 8.44
CA GLY A 228 24.08 -12.83 9.13
C GLY A 228 25.31 -12.25 8.41
N HIS A 229 25.81 -12.91 7.37
CA HIS A 229 26.99 -12.47 6.63
C HIS A 229 26.75 -11.32 5.63
N PRO A 230 25.66 -11.32 4.82
CA PRO A 230 25.48 -10.32 3.77
C PRO A 230 25.42 -8.88 4.29
N SER A 231 24.63 -8.61 5.33
CA SER A 231 24.52 -7.24 5.87
C SER A 231 25.85 -6.75 6.44
N ARG A 232 26.66 -7.62 7.05
CA ARG A 232 28.01 -7.26 7.53
C ARG A 232 28.96 -6.93 6.39
N ALA A 233 28.94 -7.72 5.31
CA ALA A 233 29.74 -7.46 4.12
C ALA A 233 29.36 -6.11 3.48
N PHE A 234 28.06 -5.87 3.32
CA PHE A 234 27.54 -4.61 2.78
C PHE A 234 27.91 -3.40 3.65
N LEU A 235 27.72 -3.50 4.98
CA LEU A 235 28.06 -2.42 5.91
C LEU A 235 29.55 -2.07 5.87
N ARG A 236 30.46 -3.04 5.70
CA ARG A 236 31.90 -2.77 5.54
C ARG A 236 32.17 -1.90 4.32
N THR A 237 31.54 -2.19 3.19
CA THR A 237 31.65 -1.35 1.98
C THR A 237 31.09 0.05 2.19
N LEU A 238 29.96 0.19 2.92
CA LEU A 238 29.36 1.49 3.19
C LEU A 238 30.23 2.38 4.08
N VAL A 239 30.83 1.83 5.14
CA VAL A 239 31.63 2.63 6.08
C VAL A 239 32.94 3.13 5.49
N ASP A 240 33.47 2.45 4.46
CA ASP A 240 34.70 2.86 3.79
C ASP A 240 34.54 4.21 3.05
N ASN A 241 33.32 4.54 2.60
CA ASN A 241 33.03 5.82 1.93
C ASN A 241 31.62 6.33 2.24
N PHE A 242 31.38 6.62 3.52
CA PHE A 242 30.05 6.98 4.04
C PHE A 242 29.44 8.22 3.37
N ASP A 243 30.25 9.26 3.12
CA ASP A 243 29.78 10.51 2.51
C ASP A 243 29.33 10.34 1.05
N ALA A 244 29.83 9.30 0.36
CA ALA A 244 29.41 9.00 -1.01
C ALA A 244 28.08 8.25 -1.10
N ILE A 245 27.54 7.73 0.02
CA ILE A 245 26.29 6.96 0.00
C ILE A 245 25.13 7.80 -0.52
N ALA A 246 24.93 8.98 0.06
CA ALA A 246 23.82 9.86 -0.29
C ALA A 246 23.80 10.26 -1.78
N PRO A 247 24.90 10.76 -2.39
CA PRO A 247 24.90 11.10 -3.81
C PRO A 247 24.72 9.88 -4.73
N VAL A 248 25.29 8.71 -4.38
CA VAL A 248 25.11 7.49 -5.17
C VAL A 248 23.66 7.03 -5.15
N VAL A 249 23.04 6.95 -3.97
CA VAL A 249 21.62 6.59 -3.84
C VAL A 249 20.74 7.59 -4.56
N LYS A 250 21.04 8.89 -4.46
CA LYS A 250 20.30 9.94 -5.17
C LYS A 250 20.30 9.69 -6.70
N GLY A 251 21.46 9.34 -7.28
CA GLY A 251 21.55 9.02 -8.72
C GLY A 251 20.63 7.87 -9.13
N TYR A 252 20.71 6.74 -8.43
CA TYR A 252 19.83 5.59 -8.68
C TYR A 252 18.35 5.95 -8.51
N VAL A 253 18.03 6.75 -7.49
CA VAL A 253 16.64 7.16 -7.24
C VAL A 253 16.11 8.04 -8.37
N GLU A 254 16.89 9.02 -8.83
CA GLU A 254 16.51 9.90 -9.94
C GLU A 254 16.30 9.11 -11.24
N GLU A 255 17.19 8.16 -11.55
CA GLU A 255 17.08 7.27 -12.71
C GLU A 255 15.83 6.39 -12.64
N PHE A 256 15.61 5.69 -11.52
CA PHE A 256 14.44 4.84 -11.33
C PHE A 256 13.13 5.63 -11.47
N LEU A 257 13.06 6.84 -10.87
CA LEU A 257 11.88 7.68 -10.95
C LEU A 257 11.62 8.18 -12.37
N ALA A 258 12.66 8.57 -13.11
CA ALA A 258 12.53 9.03 -14.49
C ALA A 258 11.98 7.93 -15.42
N GLU A 259 12.35 6.67 -15.18
CA GLU A 259 11.92 5.55 -16.01
C GLU A 259 10.55 4.98 -15.59
N ASN A 260 10.25 4.95 -14.29
CA ASN A 260 9.13 4.18 -13.76
C ASN A 260 7.98 5.04 -13.22
N CYS A 261 8.25 6.26 -12.76
CA CYS A 261 7.21 7.11 -12.17
C CYS A 261 6.47 7.89 -13.27
N PRO A 262 5.14 7.76 -13.38
CA PRO A 262 4.35 8.54 -14.35
C PRO A 262 4.48 10.05 -14.10
N ASN A 263 4.54 10.86 -15.17
CA ASN A 263 4.70 12.32 -15.07
C ASN A 263 3.57 13.02 -14.29
N ASP A 264 2.35 12.48 -14.35
CA ASP A 264 1.16 13.00 -13.67
C ASP A 264 0.83 12.22 -12.37
N ALA A 265 1.81 11.50 -11.83
CA ALA A 265 1.66 10.75 -10.58
C ALA A 265 1.25 11.68 -9.43
N ASP A 266 0.21 11.29 -8.69
CA ASP A 266 -0.14 12.00 -7.46
C ASP A 266 0.95 11.81 -6.39
N GLY A 267 1.00 12.71 -5.39
CA GLY A 267 2.06 12.71 -4.38
C GLY A 267 2.20 11.41 -3.57
N GLN A 268 1.15 10.57 -3.52
CA GLN A 268 1.23 9.23 -2.94
C GLN A 268 2.04 8.28 -3.82
N VAL A 269 1.78 8.28 -5.14
CA VAL A 269 2.51 7.45 -6.11
C VAL A 269 3.97 7.84 -6.11
N SER A 270 4.28 9.14 -6.15
CA SER A 270 5.67 9.60 -6.13
C SER A 270 6.41 9.16 -4.86
N ARG A 271 5.75 9.19 -3.70
CA ARG A 271 6.33 8.73 -2.43
C ARG A 271 6.57 7.22 -2.41
N VAL A 272 5.66 6.43 -2.96
CA VAL A 272 5.81 4.97 -3.07
C VAL A 272 6.91 4.62 -4.07
N ALA A 273 6.93 5.28 -5.23
CA ALA A 273 7.97 5.12 -6.24
C ALA A 273 9.36 5.42 -5.65
N ALA A 274 9.51 6.50 -4.87
CA ALA A 274 10.77 6.83 -4.20
C ALA A 274 11.22 5.74 -3.22
N ARG A 275 10.30 5.03 -2.55
CA ARG A 275 10.65 3.89 -1.69
C ARG A 275 11.12 2.68 -2.50
N PHE A 276 10.46 2.36 -3.60
CA PHE A 276 10.93 1.32 -4.52
C PHE A 276 12.30 1.66 -5.10
N ALA A 277 12.51 2.93 -5.46
CA ALA A 277 13.78 3.44 -5.96
C ALA A 277 14.92 3.30 -4.94
N LEU A 278 14.66 3.62 -3.67
CA LEU A 278 15.63 3.39 -2.59
C LEU A 278 15.99 1.90 -2.45
N VAL A 279 15.00 1.02 -2.55
CA VAL A 279 15.22 -0.44 -2.48
C VAL A 279 16.02 -0.92 -3.70
N ALA A 280 15.69 -0.46 -4.90
CA ALA A 280 16.46 -0.74 -6.11
C ALA A 280 17.92 -0.33 -5.94
N ALA A 281 18.16 0.93 -5.55
CA ALA A 281 19.50 1.47 -5.31
C ALA A 281 20.31 0.59 -4.34
N ALA A 282 19.69 0.15 -3.25
CA ALA A 282 20.35 -0.71 -2.28
C ALA A 282 20.75 -2.08 -2.85
N GLY A 283 19.90 -2.68 -3.68
CA GLY A 283 20.21 -3.94 -4.36
C GLY A 283 21.31 -3.79 -5.41
N GLU A 284 21.33 -2.69 -6.18
CA GLU A 284 22.41 -2.40 -7.14
C GLU A 284 23.74 -2.12 -6.43
N MET A 285 23.70 -1.39 -5.31
CA MET A 285 24.88 -1.18 -4.47
C MET A 285 25.40 -2.49 -3.87
N ALA A 286 24.52 -3.37 -3.39
CA ALA A 286 24.91 -4.69 -2.89
C ALA A 286 25.50 -5.58 -4.00
N THR A 287 24.98 -5.46 -5.22
CA THR A 287 25.50 -6.13 -6.42
C THR A 287 26.91 -5.63 -6.75
N THR A 288 27.10 -4.31 -6.79
CA THR A 288 28.40 -3.66 -7.03
C THR A 288 29.43 -4.06 -5.95
N ALA A 289 28.99 -4.21 -4.71
CA ALA A 289 29.83 -4.65 -3.59
C ALA A 289 30.14 -6.16 -3.60
N GLY A 290 29.59 -6.94 -4.53
CA GLY A 290 29.74 -8.40 -4.58
C GLY A 290 29.09 -9.13 -3.42
N VAL A 291 28.12 -8.52 -2.74
CA VAL A 291 27.39 -9.11 -1.61
C VAL A 291 26.31 -10.07 -2.11
N VAL A 292 25.66 -9.71 -3.22
CA VAL A 292 24.69 -10.56 -3.92
C VAL A 292 25.25 -10.93 -5.30
N PRO A 293 25.05 -12.18 -5.77
CA PRO A 293 25.58 -12.64 -7.05
C PRO A 293 24.58 -12.33 -8.17
N TRP A 294 24.19 -11.07 -8.31
CA TRP A 294 23.21 -10.62 -9.31
C TRP A 294 23.91 -9.90 -10.45
N ASP A 295 23.28 -9.85 -11.61
CA ASP A 295 23.72 -8.97 -12.70
C ASP A 295 23.22 -7.54 -12.44
N PRO A 296 23.97 -6.50 -12.92
CA PRO A 296 23.50 -5.12 -12.85
C PRO A 296 22.10 -4.96 -13.46
N GLY A 297 21.21 -4.27 -12.75
CA GLY A 297 19.82 -4.04 -13.17
C GLY A 297 18.81 -5.05 -12.66
N GLU A 298 19.23 -6.17 -12.05
CA GLU A 298 18.32 -7.17 -11.48
C GLU A 298 17.46 -6.57 -10.36
N ALA A 299 18.07 -5.78 -9.46
CA ALA A 299 17.37 -5.14 -8.35
C ALA A 299 16.41 -4.06 -8.84
N THR A 300 16.86 -3.26 -9.81
CA THR A 300 16.07 -2.22 -10.47
C THR A 300 14.85 -2.81 -11.18
N GLY A 301 15.05 -3.86 -11.99
CA GLY A 301 13.97 -4.54 -12.70
C GLY A 301 12.95 -5.19 -11.75
N ALA A 302 13.41 -5.84 -10.68
CA ALA A 302 12.53 -6.43 -9.68
C ALA A 302 11.69 -5.38 -8.93
N ALA A 303 12.31 -4.26 -8.53
CA ALA A 303 11.62 -3.15 -7.88
C ALA A 303 10.61 -2.48 -8.82
N ALA A 304 10.97 -2.28 -10.09
CA ALA A 304 10.08 -1.77 -11.13
C ALA A 304 8.87 -2.70 -11.32
N ARG A 305 9.09 -4.01 -11.44
CA ARG A 305 8.00 -4.98 -11.57
C ARG A 305 7.05 -4.93 -10.37
N CYS A 306 7.58 -4.93 -9.16
CA CYS A 306 6.76 -4.85 -7.94
C CYS A 306 6.00 -3.51 -7.83
N PHE A 307 6.61 -2.41 -8.28
CA PHE A 307 5.96 -1.11 -8.35
C PHE A 307 4.79 -1.10 -9.33
N GLN A 308 4.95 -1.69 -10.52
CA GLN A 308 3.87 -1.80 -11.51
C GLN A 308 2.73 -2.69 -11.01
N ASP A 309 3.04 -3.80 -10.34
CA ASP A 309 2.02 -4.67 -9.76
C ASP A 309 1.25 -3.97 -8.62
N TRP A 310 1.95 -3.14 -7.81
CA TRP A 310 1.31 -2.28 -6.81
C TRP A 310 0.41 -1.21 -7.47
N LEU A 311 0.91 -0.52 -8.49
CA LEU A 311 0.17 0.53 -9.20
C LEU A 311 -1.11 -0.03 -9.84
N SER A 312 -1.00 -1.22 -10.44
CA SER A 312 -2.13 -1.94 -11.02
C SER A 312 -3.16 -2.33 -9.95
N ALA A 313 -2.70 -2.86 -8.81
CA ALA A 313 -3.58 -3.24 -7.69
C ALA A 313 -4.27 -2.05 -7.02
N ARG A 314 -3.65 -0.86 -7.06
CA ARG A 314 -4.24 0.40 -6.57
C ARG A 314 -5.38 0.92 -7.46
N GLY A 315 -5.46 0.48 -8.72
CA GLY A 315 -6.38 1.03 -9.72
C GLY A 315 -5.79 2.16 -10.55
N GLY A 316 -4.45 2.21 -10.68
CA GLY A 316 -3.71 3.14 -11.54
C GLY A 316 -3.09 4.33 -10.82
N ILE A 317 -2.78 5.37 -11.61
CA ILE A 317 -2.07 6.60 -11.18
C ILE A 317 -2.94 7.55 -10.37
N GLU A 318 -4.24 7.32 -10.34
CA GLU A 318 -5.21 8.22 -9.73
C GLU A 318 -5.35 7.93 -8.22
N PRO A 319 -5.71 8.93 -7.39
CA PRO A 319 -5.86 8.73 -5.96
C PRO A 319 -6.91 7.64 -5.66
N ALA A 320 -6.59 6.68 -4.81
CA ALA A 320 -7.49 5.58 -4.44
C ALA A 320 -8.86 6.07 -3.91
N GLU A 321 -8.87 7.23 -3.25
CA GLU A 321 -10.07 7.91 -2.75
C GLU A 321 -11.04 8.33 -3.87
N GLU A 322 -10.52 8.63 -5.07
CA GLU A 322 -11.36 9.01 -6.21
C GLU A 322 -12.14 7.81 -6.75
N ASN A 323 -11.48 6.66 -6.91
CA ASN A 323 -12.13 5.42 -7.35
C ASN A 323 -13.15 4.92 -6.32
N GLU A 324 -12.85 5.03 -5.02
CA GLU A 324 -13.77 4.70 -3.95
C GLU A 324 -15.03 5.59 -3.96
N GLY A 325 -14.87 6.88 -4.26
CA GLY A 325 -15.98 7.82 -4.40
C GLY A 325 -16.95 7.43 -5.51
N ILE A 326 -16.45 7.06 -6.69
CA ILE A 326 -17.28 6.60 -7.81
C ILE A 326 -18.01 5.31 -7.43
N ALA A 327 -17.29 4.34 -6.88
CA ALA A 327 -17.85 3.06 -6.49
C ALA A 327 -18.95 3.21 -5.43
N THR A 328 -18.77 4.12 -4.47
CA THR A 328 -19.77 4.39 -3.41
C THR A 328 -21.05 4.97 -4.00
N VAL A 329 -20.94 5.96 -4.88
CA VAL A 329 -22.10 6.58 -5.53
C VAL A 329 -22.80 5.60 -6.47
N ARG A 330 -22.04 4.82 -7.23
CA ARG A 330 -22.57 3.75 -8.10
C ARG A 330 -23.36 2.72 -7.29
N ARG A 331 -22.77 2.19 -6.23
CA ARG A 331 -23.42 1.21 -5.34
C ARG A 331 -24.71 1.76 -4.74
N PHE A 332 -24.72 3.02 -4.33
CA PHE A 332 -25.93 3.65 -3.81
C PHE A 332 -27.05 3.67 -4.87
N ILE A 333 -26.72 4.01 -6.11
CA ILE A 333 -27.68 4.03 -7.22
C ILE A 333 -28.14 2.61 -7.58
N GLU A 334 -27.25 1.62 -7.61
CA GLU A 334 -27.63 0.22 -7.88
C GLU A 334 -28.62 -0.32 -6.84
N LEU A 335 -28.42 0.01 -5.56
CA LEU A 335 -29.28 -0.44 -4.46
C LEU A 335 -30.60 0.34 -4.36
N HIS A 336 -30.60 1.62 -4.75
CA HIS A 336 -31.68 2.54 -4.39
C HIS A 336 -32.28 3.34 -5.56
N GLY A 337 -31.72 3.20 -6.76
CA GLY A 337 -32.02 4.03 -7.92
C GLY A 337 -33.50 4.03 -8.33
N THR A 338 -34.21 2.93 -8.13
CA THR A 338 -35.65 2.83 -8.44
C THR A 338 -36.58 3.03 -7.25
N SER A 339 -36.07 2.95 -6.02
CA SER A 339 -36.87 2.87 -4.80
C SER A 339 -36.83 4.13 -3.94
N ARG A 340 -35.73 4.88 -3.97
CA ARG A 340 -35.53 6.10 -3.15
C ARG A 340 -35.48 7.39 -3.97
N PHE A 341 -35.62 7.29 -5.29
CA PHE A 341 -35.70 8.42 -6.20
C PHE A 341 -37.08 8.53 -6.82
N GLU A 342 -37.74 9.67 -6.61
CA GLU A 342 -39.05 9.94 -7.20
C GLU A 342 -38.94 10.15 -8.70
N ALA A 343 -39.75 9.42 -9.46
CA ALA A 343 -39.74 9.48 -10.90
C ALA A 343 -40.47 10.76 -11.39
N ILE A 344 -39.78 11.57 -12.19
CA ILE A 344 -40.31 12.83 -12.73
C ILE A 344 -40.23 12.88 -14.25
N GLY A 345 -40.98 13.80 -14.86
CA GLY A 345 -41.06 13.94 -16.31
C GLY A 345 -41.60 12.66 -16.95
N ASP A 346 -40.92 12.14 -17.96
CA ASP A 346 -41.34 10.95 -18.72
C ASP A 346 -41.36 9.66 -17.89
N LEU A 347 -40.69 9.64 -16.74
CA LEU A 347 -40.70 8.49 -15.84
C LEU A 347 -41.84 8.52 -14.82
N ALA A 348 -42.54 9.65 -14.70
CA ALA A 348 -43.63 9.78 -13.74
C ALA A 348 -44.75 8.77 -14.08
N PRO A 349 -45.18 7.94 -13.11
CA PRO A 349 -46.21 6.95 -13.36
C PRO A 349 -47.53 7.62 -13.73
N LYS A 350 -48.21 7.03 -14.70
CA LYS A 350 -49.51 7.50 -15.21
C LYS A 350 -50.53 6.37 -15.12
N ASP A 351 -51.78 6.73 -14.89
CA ASP A 351 -52.89 5.77 -14.96
C ASP A 351 -53.20 5.37 -16.40
N SER A 352 -54.20 4.50 -16.59
CA SER A 352 -54.63 4.04 -17.91
C SER A 352 -55.16 5.16 -18.83
N MET A 353 -55.48 6.33 -18.27
CA MET A 353 -55.94 7.52 -19.00
C MET A 353 -54.83 8.56 -19.18
N GLY A 354 -53.61 8.29 -18.71
CA GLY A 354 -52.46 9.17 -18.86
C GLY A 354 -52.33 10.25 -17.78
N PHE A 355 -53.14 10.22 -16.72
CA PHE A 355 -53.03 11.17 -15.61
C PHE A 355 -51.93 10.75 -14.63
N PRO A 356 -51.14 11.70 -14.08
CA PRO A 356 -50.12 11.39 -13.09
C PRO A 356 -50.70 10.68 -11.85
N VAL A 357 -50.03 9.62 -11.42
CA VAL A 357 -50.38 8.89 -10.20
C VAL A 357 -49.33 9.17 -9.14
N ASP A 358 -49.77 9.52 -7.94
CA ASP A 358 -48.86 9.69 -6.81
C ASP A 358 -48.26 8.34 -6.41
N GLN A 359 -46.94 8.23 -6.55
CA GLN A 359 -46.18 7.07 -6.09
C GLN A 359 -45.50 7.38 -4.77
N ARG A 360 -45.78 6.57 -3.75
CA ARG A 360 -45.12 6.69 -2.46
C ARG A 360 -43.66 6.25 -2.57
N VAL A 361 -42.73 7.18 -2.32
CA VAL A 361 -41.29 6.92 -2.27
C VAL A 361 -40.82 6.93 -0.82
N LEU A 362 -40.49 5.77 -0.27
CA LEU A 362 -40.01 5.65 1.10
C LEU A 362 -38.57 6.16 1.20
N ASN A 363 -38.27 6.91 2.28
CA ASN A 363 -36.94 7.48 2.54
C ASN A 363 -36.35 8.20 1.31
N ARG A 364 -37.15 9.02 0.63
CA ARG A 364 -36.78 9.69 -0.63
C ARG A 364 -35.51 10.53 -0.45
N VAL A 365 -34.51 10.31 -1.30
CA VAL A 365 -33.23 11.04 -1.31
C VAL A 365 -33.10 12.02 -2.46
N GLY A 366 -34.00 11.92 -3.43
CA GLY A 366 -33.92 12.70 -4.65
C GLY A 366 -34.97 12.32 -5.67
N PHE A 367 -34.68 12.68 -6.92
CA PHE A 367 -35.55 12.47 -8.08
C PHE A 367 -34.77 11.78 -9.20
N ARG A 368 -35.47 11.11 -10.12
CA ARG A 368 -34.89 10.53 -11.32
C ARG A 368 -35.69 10.91 -12.56
N ARG A 369 -35.00 11.15 -13.66
CA ARG A 369 -35.61 11.46 -14.96
C ARG A 369 -34.83 10.82 -16.10
N ARG A 370 -35.46 10.71 -17.26
CA ARG A 370 -34.77 10.30 -18.49
C ARG A 370 -33.84 11.44 -18.94
N ALA A 371 -32.59 11.11 -19.26
CA ALA A 371 -31.67 12.08 -19.84
C ALA A 371 -32.02 12.32 -21.31
N GLU A 372 -31.65 13.49 -21.86
CA GLU A 372 -31.91 13.83 -23.26
C GLU A 372 -31.23 12.86 -24.24
N ILE A 373 -30.02 12.40 -23.89
CA ILE A 373 -29.22 11.46 -24.69
C ILE A 373 -29.47 9.98 -24.35
N GLY A 374 -30.56 9.68 -23.62
CA GLY A 374 -30.87 8.33 -23.13
C GLY A 374 -30.26 8.01 -21.77
N GLY A 375 -30.76 6.93 -21.14
CA GLY A 375 -30.40 6.57 -19.76
C GLY A 375 -31.13 7.40 -18.69
N ILE A 376 -30.76 7.20 -17.42
CA ILE A 376 -31.40 7.82 -16.25
C ILE A 376 -30.45 8.79 -15.55
N GLU A 377 -30.91 10.03 -15.34
CA GLU A 377 -30.28 10.99 -14.45
C GLU A 377 -30.84 10.87 -13.04
N TYR A 378 -29.95 10.96 -12.05
CA TYR A 378 -30.30 10.95 -10.63
C TYR A 378 -29.99 12.32 -10.00
N LEU A 379 -31.03 12.98 -9.51
CA LEU A 379 -30.97 14.29 -8.87
C LEU A 379 -30.99 14.10 -7.36
N VAL A 380 -29.82 14.11 -6.72
CA VAL A 380 -29.68 13.91 -5.27
C VAL A 380 -29.81 15.25 -4.55
N LEU A 381 -30.61 15.30 -3.48
CA LEU A 381 -30.74 16.48 -2.63
C LEU A 381 -29.47 16.68 -1.77
N PRO A 382 -29.10 17.94 -1.43
CA PRO A 382 -27.80 18.22 -0.81
C PRO A 382 -27.57 17.52 0.54
N GLU A 383 -28.61 17.40 1.35
CA GLU A 383 -28.50 16.75 2.65
C GLU A 383 -28.31 15.23 2.49
N ALA A 384 -29.13 14.58 1.66
CA ALA A 384 -28.97 13.15 1.37
C ALA A 384 -27.63 12.82 0.69
N TRP A 385 -27.11 13.73 -0.14
CA TRP A 385 -25.77 13.61 -0.71
C TRP A 385 -24.71 13.49 0.40
N ARG A 386 -24.80 14.33 1.43
CA ARG A 386 -23.85 14.37 2.55
C ARG A 386 -24.05 13.23 3.55
N THR A 387 -25.29 12.93 3.92
CA THR A 387 -25.59 12.04 5.05
C THR A 387 -25.88 10.60 4.65
N GLU A 388 -26.09 10.32 3.36
CA GLU A 388 -26.47 8.98 2.89
C GLU A 388 -25.61 8.50 1.72
N VAL A 389 -25.43 9.33 0.69
CA VAL A 389 -24.69 8.92 -0.51
C VAL A 389 -23.18 8.92 -0.26
N CYS A 390 -22.65 9.98 0.36
CA CYS A 390 -21.21 10.14 0.62
C CYS A 390 -20.82 9.78 2.07
N VAL A 391 -21.52 8.84 2.70
CA VAL A 391 -21.22 8.45 4.09
C VAL A 391 -19.78 7.94 4.20
N GLY A 392 -19.01 8.54 5.11
CA GLY A 392 -17.60 8.19 5.32
C GLY A 392 -16.65 8.71 4.23
N LEU A 393 -17.08 9.65 3.39
CA LEU A 393 -16.27 10.34 2.38
C LEU A 393 -16.47 11.86 2.49
N ASP A 394 -15.53 12.66 1.95
CA ASP A 394 -15.73 14.11 1.83
C ASP A 394 -16.69 14.42 0.66
N PRO A 395 -17.92 14.92 0.90
CA PRO A 395 -18.91 15.07 -0.17
C PRO A 395 -18.53 16.10 -1.22
N ALA A 396 -17.70 17.10 -0.86
CA ALA A 396 -17.22 18.11 -1.78
C ALA A 396 -16.18 17.54 -2.76
N SER A 397 -15.24 16.74 -2.25
CA SER A 397 -14.23 16.04 -3.06
C SER A 397 -14.87 15.02 -3.99
N VAL A 398 -15.84 14.22 -3.52
CA VAL A 398 -16.59 13.29 -4.38
C VAL A 398 -17.31 14.02 -5.52
N ALA A 399 -17.97 15.14 -5.22
CA ALA A 399 -18.70 15.91 -6.24
C ALA A 399 -17.76 16.53 -7.29
N LYS A 400 -16.61 17.09 -6.86
CA LYS A 400 -15.59 17.62 -7.79
C LYS A 400 -15.01 16.51 -8.67
N MET A 401 -14.72 15.36 -8.09
CA MET A 401 -14.21 14.20 -8.82
C MET A 401 -15.21 13.73 -9.88
N LEU A 402 -16.48 13.53 -9.53
CA LEU A 402 -17.49 13.10 -10.51
C LEU A 402 -17.70 14.14 -11.61
N ALA A 403 -17.62 15.43 -11.29
CA ALA A 403 -17.66 16.50 -12.28
C ALA A 403 -16.47 16.42 -13.25
N ARG A 404 -15.25 16.22 -12.74
CA ARG A 404 -14.03 16.07 -13.56
C ARG A 404 -14.11 14.88 -14.51
N ARG A 405 -14.70 13.76 -14.06
CA ARG A 405 -14.93 12.55 -14.88
C ARG A 405 -16.15 12.61 -15.78
N GLY A 406 -16.90 13.71 -15.74
CA GLY A 406 -18.11 13.89 -16.54
C GLY A 406 -19.33 13.13 -16.03
N TYR A 407 -19.26 12.43 -14.89
CA TYR A 407 -20.39 11.72 -14.27
C TYR A 407 -21.36 12.62 -13.50
N LEU A 408 -20.99 13.88 -13.23
CA LEU A 408 -21.86 14.88 -12.61
C LEU A 408 -22.08 16.05 -13.56
N MET A 409 -23.31 16.55 -13.65
CA MET A 409 -23.57 17.84 -14.32
C MET A 409 -23.09 18.99 -13.43
N THR A 410 -22.45 19.97 -14.05
CA THR A 410 -22.06 21.22 -13.40
C THR A 410 -22.98 22.36 -13.82
N GLY A 411 -23.18 23.32 -12.94
CA GLY A 411 -23.88 24.56 -13.27
C GLY A 411 -23.06 25.42 -14.24
N GLY A 412 -23.69 26.44 -14.83
CA GLY A 412 -22.99 27.39 -15.72
C GLY A 412 -21.85 28.18 -15.05
N ASP A 413 -21.77 28.16 -13.72
CA ASP A 413 -20.67 28.71 -12.91
C ASP A 413 -19.61 27.66 -12.52
N GLY A 414 -19.65 26.47 -13.13
CA GLY A 414 -18.74 25.36 -12.84
C GLY A 414 -18.99 24.67 -11.50
N LYS A 415 -20.03 25.07 -10.74
CA LYS A 415 -20.29 24.45 -9.44
C LYS A 415 -20.90 23.05 -9.58
N PRO A 416 -20.58 22.10 -8.69
CA PRO A 416 -21.11 20.74 -8.74
C PRO A 416 -22.62 20.62 -8.50
N GLN A 417 -23.26 21.67 -7.97
CA GLN A 417 -24.70 21.70 -7.73
C GLN A 417 -25.41 22.52 -8.80
N VAL A 418 -26.48 21.94 -9.37
CA VAL A 418 -27.30 22.58 -10.40
C VAL A 418 -28.65 22.98 -9.81
N LYS A 419 -29.12 24.19 -10.12
CA LYS A 419 -30.47 24.62 -9.76
C LYS A 419 -31.48 23.93 -10.67
N THR A 420 -32.36 23.13 -10.10
CA THR A 420 -33.40 22.39 -10.82
C THR A 420 -34.77 22.69 -10.22
N ARG A 421 -35.77 22.84 -11.09
CA ARG A 421 -37.17 22.93 -10.66
C ARG A 421 -37.69 21.52 -10.43
N LEU A 422 -38.09 21.23 -9.19
CA LEU A 422 -38.53 19.90 -8.76
C LEU A 422 -40.00 19.96 -8.33
N PRO A 423 -40.76 18.86 -8.50
CA PRO A 423 -42.11 18.76 -7.97
C PRO A 423 -42.16 19.01 -6.47
N ASN A 424 -43.25 19.61 -5.98
CA ASN A 424 -43.48 19.89 -4.57
C ASN A 424 -42.49 20.88 -3.91
N PHE A 425 -41.70 21.61 -4.72
CA PHE A 425 -40.90 22.74 -4.27
C PHE A 425 -41.40 24.04 -4.91
N GLN A 426 -41.60 25.08 -4.10
CA GLN A 426 -42.06 26.39 -4.57
C GLN A 426 -41.00 27.10 -5.44
N ASN A 427 -39.71 26.89 -5.12
CA ASN A 427 -38.57 27.51 -5.79
C ASN A 427 -37.62 26.44 -6.35
N ALA A 428 -36.78 26.82 -7.32
CA ALA A 428 -35.72 25.93 -7.82
C ALA A 428 -34.74 25.58 -6.68
N VAL A 429 -34.40 24.29 -6.60
CA VAL A 429 -33.56 23.71 -5.54
C VAL A 429 -32.22 23.32 -6.13
N ARG A 430 -31.15 23.42 -5.34
CA ARG A 430 -29.83 22.93 -5.75
C ARG A 430 -29.76 21.42 -5.55
N CYS A 431 -29.30 20.70 -6.57
CA CYS A 431 -29.13 19.25 -6.54
C CYS A 431 -27.80 18.84 -7.13
N TYR A 432 -27.30 17.68 -6.73
CA TYR A 432 -26.24 16.98 -7.43
C TYR A 432 -26.89 16.13 -8.52
N VAL A 433 -26.65 16.44 -9.79
CA VAL A 433 -27.27 15.73 -10.91
C VAL A 433 -26.26 14.76 -11.52
N ILE A 434 -26.45 13.48 -11.22
CA ILE A 434 -25.59 12.39 -11.65
C ILE A 434 -26.06 11.90 -13.02
N LYS A 435 -25.13 11.82 -13.97
CA LYS A 435 -25.39 11.42 -15.35
C LYS A 435 -25.49 9.89 -15.49
N PRO A 436 -26.19 9.40 -16.53
CA PRO A 436 -26.36 7.96 -16.78
C PRO A 436 -25.05 7.18 -16.86
N GLY A 437 -24.00 7.79 -17.41
CA GLY A 437 -22.69 7.16 -17.61
C GLY A 437 -22.04 6.59 -16.34
N ILE A 438 -22.50 6.99 -15.14
CA ILE A 438 -21.97 6.43 -13.88
C ILE A 438 -22.23 4.93 -13.72
N LEU A 439 -23.33 4.40 -14.30
CA LEU A 439 -23.72 2.98 -14.23
C LEU A 439 -23.18 2.14 -15.40
N GLY A 440 -22.50 2.77 -16.37
CA GLY A 440 -22.05 2.09 -17.58
C GLY A 440 -23.17 1.95 -18.61
N GLU A 441 -23.33 3.00 -19.42
CA GLU A 441 -23.92 2.96 -20.77
C GLU A 441 -23.59 4.33 -21.41
N ALA A 442 -22.39 4.41 -22.00
CA ALA A 442 -22.02 5.29 -23.11
C ALA A 442 -20.53 5.06 -23.41
N GLU A 443 -20.22 4.00 -24.16
CA GLU A 443 -19.12 4.12 -25.13
C GLU A 443 -19.56 5.20 -26.12
N HIS A 444 -19.16 6.45 -25.87
CA HIS A 444 -19.03 7.42 -26.93
C HIS A 444 -17.55 7.71 -27.09
N THR A 445 -17.01 7.09 -28.14
CA THR A 445 -15.77 7.37 -28.83
C THR A 445 -15.38 8.85 -28.73
N LEU A 446 -14.42 9.16 -27.86
CA LEU A 446 -13.57 10.34 -28.06
C LEU A 446 -12.47 9.90 -29.02
N GLY A 447 -12.73 10.06 -30.32
CA GLY A 447 -11.72 9.77 -31.34
C GLY A 447 -12.30 9.57 -32.73
N ALA A 448 -12.60 10.66 -33.44
CA ALA A 448 -12.37 10.81 -34.88
C ALA A 448 -12.91 12.17 -35.31
N GLU A 449 -12.07 13.20 -35.24
CA GLU A 449 -12.02 14.36 -36.15
C GLU A 449 -11.05 15.38 -35.55
N VAL A 450 -9.80 15.33 -36.00
CA VAL A 450 -8.91 16.43 -36.40
C VAL A 450 -7.54 15.79 -36.63
N PHE A 451 -7.31 15.31 -37.84
CA PHE A 451 -6.05 15.34 -38.58
C PHE A 451 -6.38 14.87 -40.00
N ALA A 452 -6.76 15.84 -40.83
CA ALA A 452 -6.51 15.82 -42.27
C ALA A 452 -5.34 16.77 -42.52
#